data_AF-A0A7Z0BJQ2-F1
#
_entry.id   AF-A0A7Z0BJQ2-F1
#
_cell.length_a   1.000
_cell.length_b   1.000
_cell.length_c   1.000
_cell.angle_alpha   90.00
_cell.angle_beta   90.00
_cell.angle_gamma   90.00
#
_symmetry.space_group_name_H-M   'P 1'
#
loop_
_entity.id
_entity.type
_entity.pdbx_description
1 polymer ?
#
loop_
_entity_poly.entity_id
_entity_poly.type
_entity_poly.pdbx_seq_one_letter_code
_entity_poly.pdbx_strand_id
1 'polypeptide(L)'
;MGGSGAQALVLGDLPSTSCYLPEHRVFLRWLAADSEARLRGAVEVVLADPATEWEECGVWVTDGSAVLMDSAVPGAELDAEYPGGGMPEQAPVPLPSGRWRVGAVQAWADEHTRVGLLRLLPAD
;
A
#
# COMPACT_ATOMS: atom_id res chain seq x y z
N MET A 1 21.68 11.64 15.21
CA MET A 1 22.08 10.63 14.22
C MET A 1 21.60 9.29 14.71
N GLY A 2 20.59 8.73 14.05
CA GLY A 2 20.08 7.37 14.20
C GLY A 2 19.98 6.79 12.79
N GLY A 3 20.40 5.56 12.61
CA GLY A 3 20.97 5.04 11.37
C GLY A 3 20.05 5.02 10.15
N SER A 4 20.70 4.87 8.99
CA SER A 4 20.13 4.46 7.71
C SER A 4 19.45 3.08 7.82
N GLY A 5 18.35 2.99 8.58
CA GLY A 5 17.52 1.80 8.67
C GLY A 5 16.45 1.83 7.60
N ALA A 6 16.17 0.67 6.99
CA ALA A 6 15.06 0.53 6.05
C ALA A 6 13.75 1.00 6.70
N GLN A 7 13.04 1.91 6.03
CA GLN A 7 11.75 2.40 6.50
C GLN A 7 10.63 1.51 5.94
N ALA A 8 9.72 1.05 6.81
CA ALA A 8 8.51 0.36 6.40
C ALA A 8 7.30 1.28 6.49
N LEU A 9 6.40 1.18 5.50
CA LEU A 9 5.07 1.78 5.54
C LEU A 9 4.05 0.68 5.83
N VAL A 10 3.28 0.83 6.92
CA VAL A 10 2.21 -0.10 7.28
C VAL A 10 0.89 0.41 6.70
N LEU A 11 0.19 -0.44 5.94
CA LEU A 11 -1.01 -0.06 5.19
C LEU A 11 -2.29 -0.06 6.04
N GLY A 12 -2.22 -0.58 7.26
CA GLY A 12 -3.21 -0.44 8.32
C GLY A 12 -3.26 -1.66 9.24
N ASP A 13 -4.20 -1.64 10.18
CA ASP A 13 -4.09 -2.46 11.39
C ASP A 13 -4.73 -3.86 11.29
N LEU A 14 -5.51 -4.11 10.24
CA LEU A 14 -6.18 -5.38 10.02
C LEU A 14 -5.63 -6.09 8.78
N PRO A 15 -5.54 -7.44 8.79
CA PRO A 15 -5.12 -8.18 7.61
C PRO A 15 -6.13 -7.95 6.48
N SER A 16 -5.61 -7.65 5.29
CA SER A 16 -6.42 -7.50 4.08
C SER A 16 -5.57 -7.77 2.84
N THR A 17 -6.15 -8.43 1.85
CA THR A 17 -5.51 -8.56 0.54
C THR A 17 -5.19 -7.18 0.00
N SER A 18 -3.92 -6.99 -0.37
CA SER A 18 -3.39 -5.69 -0.77
C SER A 18 -2.55 -5.81 -2.04
N CYS A 19 -2.60 -4.79 -2.89
CA CYS A 19 -1.74 -4.70 -4.07
C CYS A 19 -1.32 -3.26 -4.34
N TYR A 20 -0.28 -3.08 -5.13
CA TYR A 20 0.19 -1.77 -5.58
C TYR A 20 -0.25 -1.52 -7.02
N LEU A 21 -0.79 -0.34 -7.28
CA LEU A 21 -1.23 0.12 -8.60
C LEU A 21 -0.26 1.22 -9.08
N PRO A 22 0.76 0.89 -9.88
CA PRO A 22 1.82 1.82 -10.25
C PRO A 22 1.31 3.01 -11.07
N GLU A 23 0.24 2.85 -11.85
CA GLU A 23 -0.34 3.89 -12.70
C GLU A 23 -0.86 5.08 -11.88
N HIS A 24 -1.33 4.81 -10.66
CA HIS A 24 -1.87 5.82 -9.74
C HIS A 24 -0.94 6.09 -8.56
N ARG A 25 0.14 5.32 -8.40
CA ARG A 25 1.00 5.30 -7.21
C ARG A 25 0.19 5.14 -5.92
N VAL A 26 -0.70 4.15 -5.91
CA VAL A 26 -1.53 3.83 -4.74
C VAL A 26 -1.40 2.38 -4.33
N PHE A 27 -1.47 2.12 -3.03
CA PHE A 27 -1.78 0.79 -2.50
C PHE A 27 -3.28 0.65 -2.36
N LEU A 28 -3.83 -0.44 -2.89
CA LEU A 28 -5.21 -0.84 -2.74
C LEU A 28 -5.30 -1.93 -1.69
N ARG A 29 -6.22 -1.78 -0.74
CA ARG A 29 -6.65 -2.78 0.23
C ARG A 29 -8.08 -3.18 -0.06
N TRP A 30 -8.30 -4.48 -0.26
CA TRP A 30 -9.63 -5.06 -0.43
C TRP A 30 -10.33 -5.12 0.93
N LEU A 31 -11.32 -4.25 1.16
CA LEU A 31 -12.12 -4.25 2.39
C LEU A 31 -13.47 -4.94 2.19
N ALA A 32 -14.18 -4.63 1.10
CA ALA A 32 -15.39 -5.32 0.68
C ALA A 32 -15.57 -5.20 -0.84
N ALA A 33 -15.72 -6.32 -1.54
CA ALA A 33 -16.12 -6.39 -2.95
C ALA A 33 -16.38 -7.87 -3.29
N ASP A 34 -17.16 -8.12 -4.34
CA ASP A 34 -17.41 -9.46 -4.86
C ASP A 34 -16.40 -9.90 -5.94
N SER A 35 -15.61 -8.96 -6.46
CA SER A 35 -14.71 -9.20 -7.60
C SER A 35 -13.61 -8.15 -7.71
N GLU A 36 -12.47 -8.54 -8.32
CA GLU A 36 -11.35 -7.63 -8.59
C GLU A 36 -11.73 -6.50 -9.57
N ALA A 37 -12.61 -6.78 -10.54
CA ALA A 37 -13.06 -5.78 -11.50
C ALA A 37 -13.78 -4.63 -10.81
N ARG A 38 -14.62 -4.91 -9.81
CA ARG A 38 -15.27 -3.88 -9.01
C ARG A 38 -14.30 -3.07 -8.17
N LEU A 39 -13.27 -3.72 -7.59
CA LEU A 39 -12.23 -2.99 -6.86
C LEU A 39 -11.49 -2.00 -7.74
N ARG A 40 -11.12 -2.39 -8.97
CA ARG A 40 -10.43 -1.49 -9.90
C ARG A 40 -11.32 -0.31 -10.27
N GLY A 41 -12.59 -0.54 -10.58
CA GLY A 41 -13.56 0.54 -10.80
C GLY A 41 -13.72 1.46 -9.57
N ALA A 42 -13.74 0.88 -8.37
CA ALA A 42 -13.83 1.64 -7.12
C ALA A 42 -12.61 2.54 -6.89
N VAL A 43 -11.40 2.07 -7.22
CA VAL A 43 -10.19 2.91 -7.14
C VAL A 43 -10.35 4.15 -8.00
N GLU A 44 -10.75 3.98 -9.27
CA GLU A 44 -10.92 5.11 -10.20
C GLU A 44 -11.98 6.10 -9.70
N VAL A 45 -13.09 5.62 -9.17
CA VAL A 45 -14.15 6.46 -8.60
C VAL A 45 -13.63 7.30 -7.43
N VAL A 46 -12.94 6.68 -6.47
CA VAL A 46 -12.42 7.38 -5.28
C VAL A 46 -11.32 8.37 -5.65
N LEU A 47 -10.45 8.02 -6.61
CA LEU A 47 -9.38 8.92 -7.07
C LEU A 47 -9.91 10.10 -7.90
N ALA A 48 -10.99 9.91 -8.65
CA ALA A 48 -11.61 10.95 -9.45
C ALA A 48 -12.49 11.91 -8.64
N ASP A 49 -12.95 11.50 -7.44
CA ASP A 49 -13.78 12.33 -6.59
C ASP A 49 -12.94 13.38 -5.82
N PRO A 50 -13.07 14.68 -6.14
CA PRO A 50 -12.36 15.74 -5.45
C PRO A 50 -12.82 15.94 -4.00
N ALA A 51 -13.99 15.41 -3.62
CA ALA A 51 -14.50 15.46 -2.26
C ALA A 51 -13.92 14.37 -1.36
N THR A 52 -13.12 13.43 -1.90
CA THR A 52 -12.47 12.40 -1.10
C THR A 52 -11.55 13.04 -0.05
N GLU A 53 -11.89 12.84 1.22
CA GLU A 53 -11.10 13.32 2.35
C GLU A 53 -9.97 12.34 2.67
N TRP A 54 -8.75 12.74 2.32
CA TRP A 54 -7.55 11.95 2.60
C TRP A 54 -6.97 12.34 3.96
N GLU A 55 -6.72 11.34 4.79
CA GLU A 55 -5.92 11.49 6.00
C GLU A 55 -4.45 11.64 5.61
N GLU A 56 -3.78 12.69 6.10
CA GLU A 56 -2.36 12.91 5.85
C GLU A 56 -1.51 12.13 6.87
N CYS A 57 -0.90 11.03 6.43
CA CYS A 57 -0.17 10.08 7.29
C CYS A 57 1.33 10.40 7.42
N GLY A 58 1.77 11.58 6.96
CA GLY A 58 3.16 12.03 7.04
C GLY A 58 3.97 11.72 5.77
N VAL A 59 5.30 11.58 5.95
CA VAL A 59 6.26 11.38 4.85
C VAL A 59 7.01 10.07 5.01
N TRP A 60 7.05 9.27 3.95
CA TRP A 60 7.84 8.06 3.82
C TRP A 60 9.02 8.29 2.89
N VAL A 61 10.22 7.88 3.28
CA VAL A 61 11.45 8.03 2.49
C VAL A 61 11.88 6.66 1.97
N THR A 62 12.06 6.57 0.66
CA THR A 62 12.54 5.35 -0.01
C THR A 62 13.90 5.61 -0.65
N ASP A 63 14.77 4.61 -0.57
CA ASP A 63 16.09 4.59 -1.23
C ASP A 63 16.05 3.93 -2.62
N GLY A 64 14.87 3.49 -3.06
CA GLY A 64 14.63 2.91 -4.37
C GLY A 64 13.34 2.10 -4.39
N SER A 65 13.34 1.02 -5.18
CA SER A 65 12.23 0.08 -5.25
C SER A 65 11.95 -0.49 -3.86
N ALA A 66 10.69 -0.46 -3.45
CA ALA A 66 10.24 -1.08 -2.21
C ALA A 66 9.67 -2.48 -2.49
N VAL A 67 9.37 -3.20 -1.41
CA VAL A 67 8.70 -4.51 -1.44
C VAL A 67 7.45 -4.42 -0.57
N LEU A 68 6.32 -4.87 -1.13
CA LEU A 68 5.11 -5.15 -0.37
C LEU A 68 5.22 -6.58 0.17
N MET A 69 5.07 -6.72 1.48
CA MET A 69 5.21 -7.97 2.21
C MET A 69 4.20 -8.02 3.36
N ASP A 70 4.03 -9.21 3.95
CA ASP A 70 3.30 -9.34 5.21
C ASP A 70 4.07 -8.64 6.34
N SER A 71 3.40 -7.74 7.06
CA SER A 71 3.98 -7.00 8.18
C SER A 71 4.48 -7.87 9.34
N ALA A 72 4.01 -9.11 9.45
CA ALA A 72 4.48 -10.08 10.43
C ALA A 72 5.89 -10.64 10.10
N VAL A 73 6.35 -10.47 8.86
CA VAL A 73 7.66 -10.95 8.39
C VAL A 73 8.68 -9.83 8.48
N PRO A 74 9.82 -10.03 9.18
CA PRO A 74 10.91 -9.06 9.17
C PRO A 74 11.45 -8.89 7.75
N GLY A 75 11.65 -7.64 7.31
CA GLY A 75 12.17 -7.37 5.96
C GLY A 75 13.53 -8.03 5.65
N ALA A 76 14.34 -8.29 6.68
CA ALA A 76 15.63 -8.99 6.55
C ALA A 76 15.50 -10.51 6.32
N GLU A 77 14.31 -11.07 6.51
CA GLU A 77 14.03 -12.52 6.43
C GLU A 77 13.22 -12.89 5.18
N LEU A 78 12.96 -11.94 4.28
CA LEU A 78 12.17 -12.17 3.08
C LEU A 78 12.76 -13.26 2.16
N ASP A 79 14.08 -13.39 2.12
CA ASP A 79 14.79 -14.40 1.33
C ASP A 79 15.03 -15.72 2.10
N ALA A 80 14.51 -15.83 3.33
CA ALA A 80 14.65 -17.02 4.15
C ALA A 80 13.40 -17.91 4.04
N GLU A 81 13.62 -19.21 3.84
CA GLU A 81 12.54 -20.18 3.83
C GLU A 81 11.98 -20.38 5.25
N TYR A 82 10.66 -20.52 5.37
CA TYR A 82 10.04 -20.85 6.64
C TYR A 82 10.49 -22.25 7.12
N PRO A 83 10.56 -22.49 8.44
CA PRO A 83 10.90 -23.82 8.98
C PRO A 83 9.99 -24.97 8.49
N GLY A 84 8.76 -24.65 8.05
CA GLY A 84 7.79 -25.60 7.49
C GLY A 84 7.81 -25.72 5.96
N GLY A 85 8.75 -25.05 5.29
CA GLY A 85 8.83 -24.95 3.84
C GLY A 85 8.06 -23.76 3.27
N GLY A 86 8.51 -23.29 2.10
CA GLY A 86 7.92 -22.15 1.39
C GLY A 86 8.53 -20.79 1.76
N MET A 87 8.41 -19.84 0.83
CA MET A 87 8.97 -18.50 0.98
C MET A 87 7.90 -17.48 1.42
N PRO A 88 8.29 -16.41 2.13
CA PRO A 88 7.43 -15.26 2.35
C PRO A 88 6.88 -14.71 1.03
N GLU A 89 5.59 -14.32 1.02
CA GLU A 89 5.00 -13.64 -0.15
C GLU A 89 5.54 -12.22 -0.27
N GLN A 90 5.89 -11.83 -1.50
CA GLN A 90 6.48 -10.54 -1.79
C GLN A 90 5.96 -10.02 -3.14
N ALA A 91 5.73 -8.72 -3.23
CA ALA A 91 5.43 -8.05 -4.48
C ALA A 91 6.30 -6.78 -4.64
N PRO A 92 6.98 -6.59 -5.78
CA PRO A 92 7.80 -5.40 -5.99
C PRO A 92 6.92 -4.15 -6.12
N VAL A 93 7.40 -3.06 -5.53
CA VAL A 93 6.79 -1.72 -5.60
C VAL A 93 7.80 -0.81 -6.30
N PRO A 94 7.69 -0.63 -7.63
CA PRO A 94 8.69 0.08 -8.44
C PRO A 94 8.59 1.59 -8.24
N LEU A 95 9.01 2.06 -7.07
CA LEU A 95 9.13 3.48 -6.74
C LEU A 95 10.58 3.94 -6.97
N PRO A 96 10.78 5.15 -7.53
CA PRO A 96 12.09 5.77 -7.48
C PRO A 96 12.45 6.11 -6.03
N SER A 97 13.74 6.28 -5.78
CA SER A 97 14.19 6.86 -4.51
C SER A 97 13.63 8.26 -4.34
N GLY A 98 13.21 8.61 -3.13
CA GLY A 98 12.58 9.90 -2.89
C GLY A 98 11.81 9.98 -1.57
N ARG A 99 11.14 11.12 -1.39
CA ARG A 99 10.28 11.40 -0.25
C ARG A 99 8.84 11.43 -0.75
N TRP A 100 7.95 10.75 -0.04
CA TRP A 100 6.57 10.54 -0.44
C TRP A 100 5.64 10.99 0.67
N ARG A 101 4.78 11.98 0.40
CA ARG A 101 3.64 12.27 1.25
C ARG A 101 2.65 11.12 1.12
N VAL A 102 2.27 10.56 2.26
CA VAL A 102 1.33 9.45 2.35
C VAL A 102 -0.03 10.00 2.70
N GLY A 103 -1.02 9.72 1.85
CA GLY A 103 -2.43 9.95 2.17
C GLY A 103 -3.16 8.63 2.29
N ALA A 104 -4.04 8.47 3.27
CA ALA A 104 -4.87 7.27 3.41
C ALA A 104 -6.36 7.62 3.36
N VAL A 105 -7.17 6.72 2.81
CA VAL A 105 -8.62 6.80 2.88
C VAL A 105 -9.23 5.40 2.91
N GLN A 106 -10.33 5.24 3.61
CA GLN A 106 -11.23 4.11 3.42
C GLN A 106 -12.56 4.63 2.93
N ALA A 107 -12.95 4.24 1.73
CA ALA A 107 -14.13 4.79 1.06
C ALA A 107 -15.03 3.69 0.53
N TRP A 108 -16.33 3.96 0.56
CA TRP A 108 -17.32 3.23 -0.22
C TRP A 108 -17.38 3.84 -1.61
N ALA A 109 -17.16 3.02 -2.64
CA ALA A 109 -17.37 3.44 -4.02
C ALA A 109 -18.84 3.25 -4.45
N ASP A 110 -19.52 2.27 -3.82
CA ASP A 110 -20.94 1.99 -3.98
C ASP A 110 -21.47 1.28 -2.71
N GLU A 111 -22.72 0.80 -2.71
CA GLU A 111 -23.37 0.15 -1.55
C GLU A 111 -22.71 -1.17 -1.11
N HIS A 112 -21.90 -1.80 -1.96
CA HIS A 112 -21.33 -3.12 -1.74
C HIS A 112 -19.79 -3.15 -1.85
N THR A 113 -19.20 -2.08 -2.35
CA THR A 113 -17.76 -1.99 -2.62
C THR A 113 -17.11 -0.96 -1.72
N ARG A 114 -16.24 -1.45 -0.83
CA ARG A 114 -15.40 -0.64 0.06
C ARG A 114 -13.92 -0.95 -0.19
N VAL A 115 -13.13 0.09 -0.35
CA VAL A 115 -11.68 0.01 -0.56
C VAL A 115 -10.93 0.85 0.47
N GLY A 116 -9.75 0.39 0.85
CA GLY A 116 -8.76 1.22 1.50
C GLY A 116 -7.71 1.63 0.47
N LEU A 117 -7.44 2.92 0.32
CA LEU A 117 -6.39 3.41 -0.57
C LEU A 117 -5.31 4.13 0.26
N LEU A 118 -4.05 3.87 -0.06
CA LEU A 118 -2.93 4.72 0.37
C LEU A 118 -2.28 5.31 -0.87
N ARG A 119 -2.33 6.64 -1.02
CA ARG A 119 -1.69 7.35 -2.12
C ARG A 119 -0.30 7.83 -1.74
N LEU A 120 0.60 7.81 -2.72
CA LEU A 120 1.93 8.38 -2.62
C LEU A 120 2.06 9.58 -3.54
N LEU A 121 2.27 10.76 -2.95
CA LEU A 121 2.55 11.99 -3.67
C LEU A 121 4.01 12.41 -3.42
N PRO A 122 4.76 12.90 -4.41
CA PRO A 122 6.09 13.45 -4.17
C PRO A 122 6.08 14.51 -3.06
N ALA A 123 7.05 14.46 -2.15
CA ALA A 123 7.29 15.47 -1.13
C ALA A 123 8.54 16.28 -1.49
N ASP A 124 8.46 17.61 -1.35
CA ASP A 124 9.59 18.53 -1.48
C ASP A 124 10.63 18.32 -0.35
#